data_AF-A0A813VDV7-F1
#
_entry.id   AF-A0A813VDV7-F1
#
_cell.length_a   1.000
_cell.length_b   1.000
_cell.length_c   1.000
_cell.angle_alpha   90.00
_cell.angle_beta   90.00
_cell.angle_gamma   90.00
#
_symmetry.space_group_name_H-M   'P 1'
#
loop_
_entity.id
_entity.type
_entity.pdbx_description
1 polymer ?
#
loop_
_entity_poly.entity_id
_entity_poly.type
_entity_poly.pdbx_seq_one_letter_code
_entity_poly.pdbx_strand_id
1 'polypeptide(L)'
;MDDNWLDGRSDDSDNAHVEESGSETENIDSETTENEEEIDLEKLNLEESDPDENYTQGCSYSSRSDMVLSSTPSYSSTTKHHANVNLTSGLTELTAHVASVEDAFLCFISEEMLKKILLYSNTAEISNRTLDDSFEEISMVELKGFIGLLLISGLLGKSRKSIKSLWTRNSLESPVFRAIISRNRFETIVFYLRFDDKTTREERKNTDKFAAIRKIWLDFQNNLNKCYSVGPFVTIDEQWVGFRGKCPFRQFIPKKSDKYGIKLWLCVDANSYYVFDAVPYTGRQSGQDKQKNIGVNIVLQLMKPLFGSEYIVKNIICRFLQNKQTN
;
A
#
# COMPACT_ATOMS: atom_id res chain seq x y z
N MET A 1 44.49 27.31 11.26
CA MET A 1 45.32 27.61 12.45
C MET A 1 44.97 26.55 13.49
N ASP A 2 45.05 25.28 13.13
CA ASP A 2 46.26 24.48 12.85
C ASP A 2 47.00 24.22 14.15
N ASP A 3 46.92 22.98 14.62
CA ASP A 3 48.12 22.21 14.91
C ASP A 3 47.78 20.71 14.85
N ASN A 4 48.30 20.09 13.80
CA ASN A 4 48.45 18.67 13.60
C ASN A 4 49.44 18.11 14.62
N TRP A 5 49.13 16.95 15.19
CA TRP A 5 50.14 15.97 15.60
C TRP A 5 49.82 14.65 14.92
N LEU A 6 50.68 14.31 13.96
CA LEU A 6 50.75 13.03 13.26
C LEU A 6 51.91 12.19 13.82
N ASP A 7 51.79 10.89 13.54
CA ASP A 7 52.79 9.82 13.51
C ASP A 7 53.18 9.12 14.83
N GLY A 8 53.19 7.79 14.91
CA GLY A 8 52.85 6.81 13.87
C GLY A 8 53.24 5.35 14.18
N ARG A 9 52.82 4.49 13.24
CA ARG A 9 53.33 3.16 12.83
C ARG A 9 53.06 1.96 13.77
N SER A 10 52.72 0.76 13.28
CA SER A 10 52.73 0.19 11.92
C SER A 10 51.88 -1.09 11.86
N ASP A 11 51.23 -1.27 10.70
CA ASP A 11 50.94 -2.48 9.90
C ASP A 11 50.96 -3.87 10.55
N ASP A 12 49.87 -4.63 10.34
CA ASP A 12 49.93 -5.73 9.37
C ASP A 12 48.55 -6.06 8.79
N SER A 13 48.61 -6.34 7.50
CA SER A 13 47.55 -6.59 6.53
C SER A 13 46.87 -7.95 6.70
N ASP A 14 45.58 -8.04 6.34
CA ASP A 14 45.15 -9.07 5.41
C ASP A 14 43.92 -8.61 4.61
N ASN A 15 44.12 -8.63 3.30
CA ASN A 15 43.31 -8.00 2.27
C ASN A 15 42.56 -9.11 1.53
N ALA A 16 41.25 -9.25 1.76
CA ALA A 16 40.40 -10.15 0.98
C ALA A 16 39.65 -9.33 -0.08
N HIS A 17 40.18 -9.42 -1.30
CA HIS A 17 39.58 -8.98 -2.55
C HIS A 17 38.10 -9.43 -2.66
N VAL A 18 37.21 -8.47 -2.89
CA VAL A 18 35.91 -8.72 -3.51
C VAL A 18 35.94 -8.02 -4.87
N GLU A 19 35.98 -8.82 -5.93
CA GLU A 19 35.92 -8.34 -7.30
C GLU A 19 34.58 -7.68 -7.57
N GLU A 20 34.68 -6.43 -8.02
CA GLU A 20 33.60 -5.57 -8.44
C GLU A 20 33.42 -5.77 -9.96
N SER A 21 32.41 -6.53 -10.35
CA SER A 21 31.92 -6.52 -11.73
C SER A 21 30.43 -6.83 -11.78
N GLY A 22 29.66 -5.77 -11.95
CA GLY A 22 28.22 -5.81 -12.14
C GLY A 22 27.73 -4.41 -12.47
N SER A 23 27.94 -3.98 -13.71
CA SER A 23 27.33 -2.78 -14.26
C SER A 23 25.82 -2.98 -14.34
N GLU A 24 25.07 -2.49 -13.37
CA GLU A 24 23.62 -2.36 -13.47
C GLU A 24 23.29 -0.92 -13.84
N THR A 25 22.80 -0.76 -15.05
CA THR A 25 22.31 0.49 -15.62
C THR A 25 21.19 1.06 -14.75
N GLU A 26 21.37 2.30 -14.29
CA GLU A 26 20.30 3.09 -13.72
C GLU A 26 19.22 3.31 -14.78
N ASN A 27 18.13 2.54 -14.72
CA ASN A 27 16.91 2.83 -15.48
C ASN A 27 16.26 4.08 -14.88
N ILE A 28 16.73 5.24 -15.33
CA ILE A 28 16.04 6.51 -15.20
C ILE A 28 14.87 6.48 -16.19
N ASP A 29 13.72 6.00 -15.76
CA ASP A 29 12.47 6.11 -16.51
C ASP A 29 11.91 7.53 -16.28
N SER A 30 12.61 8.53 -16.81
CA SER A 30 12.14 9.91 -16.90
C SER A 30 11.45 10.10 -18.24
N GLU A 31 10.18 9.69 -18.34
CA GLU A 31 9.17 10.21 -19.27
C GLU A 31 7.90 9.36 -19.16
N THR A 32 6.89 9.88 -18.47
CA THR A 32 5.50 9.45 -18.65
C THR A 32 4.71 10.63 -19.18
N THR A 33 4.87 10.89 -20.48
CA THR A 33 3.78 11.42 -21.29
C THR A 33 2.74 10.29 -21.40
N GLU A 34 1.71 10.36 -20.56
CA GLU A 34 0.59 9.43 -20.64
C GLU A 34 -0.32 9.91 -21.77
N ASN A 35 -0.38 9.12 -22.85
CA ASN A 35 -1.37 9.29 -23.92
C ASN A 35 -2.75 8.87 -23.39
N GLU A 36 -3.76 9.69 -23.68
CA GLU A 36 -5.12 9.59 -23.11
C GLU A 36 -6.15 9.28 -24.19
N GLU A 37 -7.07 8.37 -23.88
CA GLU A 37 -8.38 8.27 -24.53
C GLU A 37 -9.45 8.24 -23.44
N GLU A 38 -10.52 9.00 -23.66
CA GLU A 38 -11.68 9.17 -22.79
C GLU A 38 -12.59 7.93 -22.87
N ILE A 39 -12.91 7.30 -21.73
CA ILE A 39 -13.87 6.19 -21.68
C ILE A 39 -15.04 6.58 -20.80
N ASP A 40 -16.21 6.58 -21.43
CA ASP A 40 -17.52 6.74 -20.82
C ASP A 40 -17.88 5.51 -19.96
N LEU A 41 -17.93 5.72 -18.64
CA LEU A 41 -18.19 4.70 -17.63
C LEU A 41 -19.64 4.14 -17.69
N GLU A 42 -20.54 4.76 -18.46
CA GLU A 42 -21.90 4.24 -18.66
C GLU A 42 -21.93 2.97 -19.55
N LYS A 43 -20.86 2.69 -20.31
CA LYS A 43 -20.77 1.51 -21.19
C LYS A 43 -20.32 0.20 -20.53
N LEU A 44 -20.07 0.18 -19.21
CA LEU A 44 -19.60 -1.01 -18.50
C LEU A 44 -20.73 -1.89 -17.91
N ASN A 45 -22.00 -1.55 -18.14
CA ASN A 45 -23.10 -2.45 -17.86
C ASN A 45 -23.19 -3.51 -18.95
N LEU A 46 -22.69 -4.71 -18.64
CA LEU A 46 -22.79 -5.90 -19.47
C LEU A 46 -24.25 -6.22 -19.79
N GLU A 47 -24.51 -6.43 -21.08
CA GLU A 47 -25.79 -6.76 -21.70
C GLU A 47 -26.32 -8.11 -21.17
N GLU A 48 -27.51 -8.10 -20.56
CA GLU A 48 -28.38 -9.28 -20.50
C GLU A 48 -29.31 -9.23 -21.71
N SER A 49 -29.14 -10.19 -22.61
CA SER A 49 -30.01 -10.40 -23.77
C SER A 49 -31.16 -11.35 -23.41
N ASP A 50 -32.39 -10.96 -23.71
CA ASP A 50 -33.46 -11.91 -24.04
C ASP A 50 -34.43 -11.32 -25.08
N PRO A 51 -35.08 -12.14 -25.92
CA PRO A 51 -35.56 -11.77 -27.24
C PRO A 51 -37.06 -11.46 -27.32
N ASP A 52 -37.43 -10.99 -28.52
CA ASP A 52 -38.74 -10.97 -29.15
C ASP A 52 -39.54 -9.64 -29.25
N GLU A 53 -39.63 -9.25 -30.53
CA GLU A 53 -40.83 -8.87 -31.29
C GLU A 53 -41.33 -7.41 -31.38
N ASN A 54 -41.18 -6.90 -32.61
CA ASN A 54 -42.22 -6.41 -33.53
C ASN A 54 -42.10 -4.98 -34.06
N TYR A 55 -42.19 -4.92 -35.40
CA TYR A 55 -42.04 -3.79 -36.29
C TYR A 55 -43.14 -2.74 -36.13
N THR A 56 -42.76 -1.46 -36.05
CA THR A 56 -43.57 -0.35 -36.59
C THR A 56 -42.67 0.67 -37.27
N GLN A 57 -42.92 0.86 -38.57
CA GLN A 57 -42.21 1.73 -39.49
C GLN A 57 -42.45 3.22 -39.15
N GLY A 58 -41.42 3.95 -38.75
CA GLY A 58 -41.42 5.41 -38.57
C GLY A 58 -40.42 6.08 -39.51
N CYS A 59 -40.84 7.15 -40.19
CA CYS A 59 -40.00 7.93 -41.10
C CYS A 59 -38.76 8.53 -40.41
N SER A 60 -37.59 8.32 -41.01
CA SER A 60 -36.30 8.89 -40.59
C SER A 60 -35.84 10.00 -41.54
N TYR A 61 -35.16 11.01 -40.99
CA TYR A 61 -34.39 12.01 -41.76
C TYR A 61 -32.91 11.90 -41.38
N SER A 62 -32.02 11.96 -42.38
CA SER A 62 -30.57 11.80 -42.20
C SER A 62 -29.83 13.15 -42.21
N SER A 63 -28.86 13.29 -41.31
CA SER A 63 -27.85 14.37 -41.34
C SER A 63 -26.58 13.87 -42.04
N ARG A 64 -25.74 14.78 -42.55
CA ARG A 64 -24.45 14.52 -43.24
C ARG A 64 -23.35 13.87 -42.37
N SER A 65 -23.70 13.38 -41.18
CA SER A 65 -22.82 12.68 -40.23
C SER A 65 -23.37 11.30 -39.85
N ASP A 66 -24.24 10.71 -40.67
CA ASP A 66 -24.86 9.39 -40.50
C ASP A 66 -25.61 9.17 -39.15
N MET A 67 -25.96 10.24 -38.43
CA MET A 67 -26.89 10.17 -37.31
C MET A 67 -28.35 10.18 -37.81
N VAL A 68 -29.11 9.17 -37.40
CA VAL A 68 -30.55 9.04 -37.66
C VAL A 68 -31.32 9.42 -36.40
N LEU A 69 -32.12 10.48 -36.47
CA LEU A 69 -33.04 10.89 -35.40
C LEU A 69 -34.44 10.32 -35.68
N SER A 70 -34.98 9.53 -34.74
CA SER A 70 -36.37 9.09 -34.78
C SER A 70 -37.29 10.17 -34.18
N SER A 71 -38.46 10.37 -34.79
CA SER A 71 -39.45 11.38 -34.42
C SER A 71 -40.42 10.94 -33.31
N THR A 72 -40.17 9.78 -32.69
CA THR A 72 -40.99 9.25 -31.60
C THR A 72 -40.13 9.17 -30.34
N PRO A 73 -40.51 9.84 -29.23
CA PRO A 73 -39.79 9.67 -27.98
C PRO A 73 -39.96 8.23 -27.54
N SER A 74 -38.85 7.51 -27.34
CA SER A 74 -38.85 6.21 -26.70
C SER A 74 -39.55 6.36 -25.37
N TYR A 75 -40.69 5.70 -25.18
CA TYR A 75 -41.31 5.59 -23.86
C TYR A 75 -40.28 4.87 -22.99
N SER A 76 -39.50 5.62 -22.20
CA SER A 76 -38.61 4.98 -21.24
C SER A 76 -39.54 4.35 -20.21
N SER A 77 -39.55 3.02 -20.20
CA SER A 77 -39.98 2.26 -19.04
C SER A 77 -39.33 2.92 -17.84
N THR A 78 -40.15 3.50 -16.96
CA THR A 78 -39.75 4.08 -15.68
C THR A 78 -38.67 3.18 -15.11
N THR A 79 -37.41 3.63 -15.12
CA THR A 79 -36.34 2.92 -14.46
C THR A 79 -36.82 2.80 -13.03
N LYS A 80 -37.13 1.57 -12.57
CA LYS A 80 -37.44 1.36 -11.17
C LYS A 80 -36.25 1.95 -10.44
N HIS A 81 -36.44 3.09 -9.76
CA HIS A 81 -35.47 3.55 -8.80
C HIS A 81 -35.29 2.36 -7.87
N HIS A 82 -34.18 1.64 -8.02
CA HIS A 82 -33.77 0.67 -7.01
C HIS A 82 -33.89 1.44 -5.71
N ALA A 83 -34.76 0.95 -4.82
CA ALA A 83 -34.98 1.55 -3.54
C ALA A 83 -33.61 1.94 -2.99
N ASN A 84 -33.43 3.20 -2.58
CA ASN A 84 -32.21 3.62 -1.90
C ASN A 84 -32.11 2.72 -0.66
N VAL A 85 -31.43 1.58 -0.78
CA VAL A 85 -30.97 0.81 0.35
C VAL A 85 -30.03 1.78 1.02
N ASN A 86 -30.46 2.32 2.16
CA ASN A 86 -29.62 3.12 3.03
C ASN A 86 -28.54 2.18 3.55
N LEU A 87 -27.54 1.91 2.71
CA LEU A 87 -26.39 1.14 3.11
C LEU A 87 -25.65 2.01 4.12
N THR A 88 -25.75 1.65 5.38
CA THR A 88 -25.11 2.37 6.47
C THR A 88 -23.63 2.10 6.39
N SER A 89 -22.85 3.08 5.93
CA SER A 89 -21.40 3.07 6.09
C SER A 89 -21.05 2.85 7.56
N GLY A 90 -20.11 1.97 7.85
CA GLY A 90 -19.80 1.62 9.23
C GLY A 90 -19.01 0.34 9.39
N LEU A 91 -18.89 -0.11 10.64
CA LEU A 91 -18.29 -1.41 10.96
C LEU A 91 -19.14 -2.54 10.36
N THR A 92 -18.48 -3.56 9.86
CA THR A 92 -19.13 -4.79 9.40
C THR A 92 -19.54 -5.66 10.57
N GLU A 93 -20.35 -6.69 10.33
CA GLU A 93 -20.69 -7.68 11.37
C GLU A 93 -19.45 -8.33 12.01
N LEU A 94 -18.37 -8.47 11.24
CA LEU A 94 -17.09 -9.01 11.69
C LEU A 94 -16.36 -8.10 12.68
N THR A 95 -16.67 -6.80 12.72
CA THR A 95 -16.00 -5.83 13.61
C THR A 95 -16.97 -5.14 14.55
N ALA A 96 -18.26 -5.42 14.45
CA ALA A 96 -19.29 -4.86 15.33
C ALA A 96 -19.10 -5.25 16.82
N HIS A 97 -18.37 -6.33 17.10
CA HIS A 97 -18.11 -6.83 18.46
C HIS A 97 -16.82 -6.28 19.09
N VAL A 98 -16.10 -5.39 18.40
CA VAL A 98 -14.87 -4.77 18.91
C VAL A 98 -15.19 -3.93 20.14
N ALA A 99 -14.64 -4.33 21.30
CA ALA A 99 -14.89 -3.68 22.58
C ALA A 99 -13.68 -2.91 23.12
N SER A 100 -12.46 -3.32 22.76
CA SER A 100 -11.22 -2.70 23.21
C SER A 100 -10.40 -2.10 22.07
N VAL A 101 -9.48 -1.18 22.42
CA VAL A 101 -8.53 -0.60 21.47
C VAL A 101 -7.56 -1.65 20.92
N GLU A 102 -7.21 -2.66 21.72
CA GLU A 102 -6.38 -3.78 21.24
C GLU A 102 -7.14 -4.61 20.20
N ASP A 103 -8.41 -4.93 20.44
CA ASP A 103 -9.23 -5.69 19.48
C ASP A 103 -9.36 -4.91 18.16
N ALA A 104 -9.58 -3.59 18.23
CA ALA A 104 -9.64 -2.73 17.05
C ALA A 104 -8.32 -2.76 16.26
N PHE A 105 -7.18 -2.77 16.94
CA PHE A 105 -5.87 -2.89 16.29
C PHE A 105 -5.68 -4.27 15.64
N LEU A 106 -6.09 -5.33 16.33
CA LEU A 106 -5.98 -6.71 15.86
C LEU A 106 -6.91 -7.03 14.69
N CYS A 107 -7.97 -6.25 14.49
CA CYS A 107 -8.76 -6.30 13.26
C CYS A 107 -7.92 -6.00 12.02
N PHE A 108 -6.96 -5.07 12.12
CA PHE A 108 -6.08 -4.70 10.99
C PHE A 108 -4.86 -5.61 10.89
N ILE A 109 -4.18 -5.83 12.03
CA ILE A 109 -2.99 -6.66 12.12
C ILE A 109 -3.34 -7.86 12.99
N SER A 110 -3.85 -8.91 12.33
CA SER A 110 -4.37 -10.09 13.02
C SER A 110 -3.29 -10.86 13.77
N GLU A 111 -3.70 -11.65 14.75
CA GLU A 111 -2.77 -12.52 15.48
C GLU A 111 -2.02 -13.48 14.55
N GLU A 112 -2.65 -13.95 13.48
CA GLU A 112 -2.01 -14.78 12.46
C GLU A 112 -0.92 -14.03 11.70
N MET A 113 -1.13 -12.75 11.38
CA MET A 113 -0.08 -11.91 10.80
C MET A 113 1.09 -11.74 11.76
N LEU A 114 0.82 -11.48 13.04
CA LEU A 114 1.85 -11.37 14.07
C LEU A 114 2.63 -12.67 14.23
N LYS A 115 1.96 -13.83 14.22
CA LYS A 115 2.62 -15.15 14.27
C LYS A 115 3.53 -15.38 13.07
N LYS A 116 3.10 -15.00 11.85
CA LYS A 116 3.94 -15.07 10.64
C LYS A 116 5.17 -14.17 10.76
N ILE A 117 4.98 -12.92 11.18
CA ILE A 117 6.09 -11.96 11.38
C ILE A 117 7.08 -12.50 12.41
N LEU A 118 6.59 -13.04 13.53
CA LEU A 118 7.40 -13.63 14.59
C LEU A 118 8.24 -14.79 14.06
N LEU A 119 7.59 -15.74 13.36
CA LEU A 119 8.24 -16.90 12.76
C LEU A 119 9.37 -16.50 11.80
N TYR A 120 9.10 -15.57 10.88
CA TYR A 120 10.10 -15.13 9.90
C TYR A 120 11.24 -14.36 10.54
N SER A 121 10.96 -13.58 11.59
CA SER A 121 11.97 -12.81 12.31
C SER A 121 12.91 -13.71 13.12
N ASN A 122 12.36 -14.69 13.86
CA ASN A 122 13.17 -15.65 14.62
C ASN A 122 14.00 -16.54 13.69
N THR A 123 13.44 -17.00 12.57
CA THR A 123 14.19 -17.77 11.57
C THR A 123 15.37 -16.96 11.02
N ALA A 124 15.18 -15.67 10.77
CA ALA A 124 16.24 -14.79 10.29
C ALA A 124 17.32 -14.56 11.36
N GLU A 125 16.95 -14.47 12.64
CA GLU A 125 17.91 -14.34 13.73
C GLU A 125 18.76 -15.61 13.88
N ILE A 126 18.13 -16.78 13.91
CA ILE A 126 18.78 -18.09 13.98
C ILE A 126 19.77 -18.26 12.81
N SER A 127 19.37 -17.90 11.60
CA SER A 127 20.22 -18.07 10.41
C SER A 127 21.48 -17.20 10.38
N ASN A 128 21.51 -16.08 11.12
CA ASN A 128 22.61 -15.11 11.08
C ASN A 128 23.51 -15.18 12.32
N ARG A 129 23.07 -15.84 13.40
CA ARG A 129 23.91 -16.04 14.58
C ARG A 129 24.63 -17.37 14.47
N THR A 130 25.94 -17.31 14.27
CA THR A 130 26.82 -18.45 14.45
C THR A 130 26.96 -18.73 15.96
N LEU A 131 26.22 -19.73 16.46
CA LEU A 131 26.54 -20.45 17.71
C LEU A 131 26.76 -19.56 18.96
N ASP A 132 25.83 -18.66 19.27
CA ASP A 132 25.81 -17.96 20.56
C ASP A 132 24.74 -18.59 21.46
N ASP A 133 25.16 -19.30 22.52
CA ASP A 133 24.28 -19.96 23.49
C ASP A 133 23.40 -18.97 24.29
N SER A 134 23.65 -17.65 24.18
CA SER A 134 22.84 -16.60 24.81
C SER A 134 21.63 -16.15 23.98
N PHE A 135 21.33 -16.85 22.89
CA PHE A 135 20.21 -16.52 22.01
C PHE A 135 18.85 -16.77 22.67
N GLU A 136 18.05 -15.71 22.76
CA GLU A 136 16.63 -15.78 23.13
C GLU A 136 15.78 -15.39 21.92
N GLU A 137 14.90 -16.30 21.49
CA GLU A 137 13.91 -16.03 20.45
C GLU A 137 13.04 -14.82 20.81
N ILE A 138 12.64 -14.03 19.81
CA ILE A 138 11.67 -12.96 20.00
C ILE A 138 10.36 -13.61 20.40
N SER A 139 9.80 -13.19 21.54
CA SER A 139 8.49 -13.66 22.00
C SER A 139 7.35 -12.80 21.42
N MET A 140 6.13 -13.34 21.42
CA MET A 140 4.95 -12.57 21.01
C MET A 140 4.74 -11.31 21.88
N VAL A 141 5.05 -11.41 23.17
CA VAL A 141 4.97 -10.28 24.11
C VAL A 141 5.96 -9.18 23.73
N GLU A 142 7.19 -9.54 23.38
CA GLU A 142 8.20 -8.59 22.91
C GLU A 142 7.82 -7.96 21.57
N LEU A 143 7.27 -8.74 20.62
CA LEU A 143 6.82 -8.20 19.33
C LEU A 143 5.66 -7.20 19.52
N LYS A 144 4.65 -7.54 20.33
CA LYS A 144 3.56 -6.61 20.68
C LYS A 144 4.09 -5.38 21.41
N GLY A 145 5.00 -5.55 22.37
CA GLY A 145 5.65 -4.46 23.08
C GLY A 145 6.45 -3.54 22.16
N PHE A 146 7.19 -4.10 21.20
CA PHE A 146 7.92 -3.37 20.17
C PHE A 146 6.98 -2.51 19.32
N ILE A 147 5.87 -3.08 18.83
CA ILE A 147 4.85 -2.35 18.06
C ILE A 147 4.25 -1.22 18.92
N GLY A 148 3.92 -1.49 20.18
CA GLY A 148 3.43 -0.48 21.12
C GLY A 148 4.40 0.69 21.28
N LEU A 149 5.71 0.42 21.39
CA LEU A 149 6.74 1.46 21.45
C LEU A 149 6.85 2.28 20.15
N LEU A 150 6.62 1.68 18.98
CA LEU A 150 6.56 2.42 17.72
C LEU A 150 5.38 3.39 17.68
N LEU A 151 4.20 2.95 18.14
CA LEU A 151 3.00 3.79 18.23
C LEU A 151 3.21 4.95 19.22
N ILE A 152 3.77 4.66 20.39
CA ILE A 152 4.12 5.66 21.41
C ILE A 152 5.12 6.68 20.84
N SER A 153 6.18 6.22 20.16
CA SER A 153 7.17 7.10 19.53
C SER A 153 6.55 8.04 18.50
N GLY A 154 5.59 7.54 17.70
CA GLY A 154 4.81 8.32 16.75
C GLY A 154 3.95 9.38 17.43
N LEU A 155 3.20 8.99 18.47
CA LEU A 155 2.37 9.90 19.27
C LEU A 155 3.18 11.05 19.87
N LEU A 156 4.40 10.77 20.32
CA LEU A 156 5.29 11.75 20.94
C LEU A 156 6.06 12.61 19.93
N GLY A 157 5.86 12.41 18.62
CA GLY A 157 6.58 13.12 17.56
C GLY A 157 8.08 12.82 17.55
N LYS A 158 8.50 11.66 18.06
CA LYS A 158 9.92 11.28 18.20
C LYS A 158 10.41 10.33 17.11
N SER A 159 9.63 10.10 16.06
CA SER A 159 9.96 9.18 14.97
C SER A 159 11.29 9.47 14.25
N ARG A 160 11.80 10.71 14.34
CA ARG A 160 13.09 11.12 13.74
C ARG A 160 14.25 11.19 14.73
N LYS A 161 14.03 10.83 16.01
CA LYS A 161 15.08 10.82 17.02
C LYS A 161 15.87 9.53 16.97
N SER A 162 17.13 9.57 17.41
CA SER A 162 17.95 8.37 17.51
C SER A 162 17.38 7.41 18.56
N ILE A 163 17.51 6.10 18.31
CA ILE A 163 17.06 5.05 19.25
C ILE A 163 17.67 5.29 20.64
N LYS A 164 18.97 5.59 20.72
CA LYS A 164 19.67 5.91 21.98
C LYS A 164 18.97 7.02 22.79
N SER A 165 18.44 8.04 22.13
CA SER A 165 17.77 9.16 22.82
C SER A 165 16.46 8.75 23.49
N LEU A 166 15.73 7.76 22.94
CA LEU A 166 14.46 7.27 23.51
C LEU A 166 14.69 6.54 24.85
N TRP A 167 15.84 5.88 25.02
CA TRP A 167 16.22 5.17 26.25
C TRP A 167 17.05 6.03 27.23
N THR A 168 17.24 7.33 26.98
CA THR A 168 18.04 8.22 27.84
C THR A 168 17.27 8.66 29.09
N ARG A 169 17.91 8.54 30.28
CA ARG A 169 17.33 8.84 31.61
C ARG A 169 16.73 10.24 31.76
N ASN A 170 17.22 11.21 30.99
CA ASN A 170 16.83 12.61 31.08
C ASN A 170 15.51 12.95 30.39
N SER A 171 14.82 11.97 29.78
CA SER A 171 13.50 12.19 29.18
C SER A 171 12.39 11.57 30.02
N LEU A 172 11.32 12.34 30.24
CA LEU A 172 10.14 11.97 31.04
C LEU A 172 9.50 10.64 30.61
N GLU A 173 9.61 10.30 29.33
CA GLU A 173 8.97 9.12 28.73
C GLU A 173 9.92 7.90 28.69
N SER A 174 11.22 8.09 28.94
CA SER A 174 12.20 7.01 28.94
C SER A 174 11.90 5.85 29.90
N PRO A 175 11.27 6.07 31.07
CA PRO A 175 10.82 4.97 31.92
C PRO A 175 9.90 3.99 31.19
N VAL A 176 9.00 4.46 30.32
CA VAL A 176 8.07 3.60 29.57
C VAL A 176 8.84 2.70 28.59
N PHE A 177 9.75 3.29 27.81
CA PHE A 177 10.59 2.53 26.87
C PHE A 177 11.43 1.47 27.59
N ARG A 178 12.06 1.82 28.72
CA ARG A 178 12.87 0.89 29.52
C ARG A 178 12.06 -0.19 30.24
N ALA A 179 10.82 0.11 30.63
CA ALA A 179 9.95 -0.83 31.32
C ALA A 179 9.42 -1.92 30.39
N ILE A 180 9.24 -1.60 29.10
CA ILE A 180 8.73 -2.55 28.11
C ILE A 180 9.84 -3.44 27.57
N ILE A 181 10.94 -2.87 27.08
CA ILE A 181 12.05 -3.64 26.52
C ILE A 181 13.39 -2.91 26.66
N SER A 182 14.48 -3.66 26.77
CA SER A 182 15.82 -3.06 26.78
C SER A 182 16.15 -2.44 25.42
N ARG A 183 16.97 -1.39 25.41
CA ARG A 183 17.41 -0.73 24.16
C ARG A 183 18.07 -1.72 23.21
N ASN A 184 18.98 -2.55 23.73
CA ASN A 184 19.73 -3.50 22.92
C ASN A 184 18.78 -4.52 22.29
N ARG A 185 17.78 -4.99 23.06
CA ARG A 185 16.76 -5.92 22.54
C ARG A 185 15.83 -5.26 21.51
N PHE A 186 15.47 -3.99 21.69
CA PHE A 186 14.75 -3.23 20.65
C PHE A 186 15.57 -3.15 19.35
N GLU A 187 16.87 -2.85 19.44
CA GLU A 187 17.77 -2.82 18.28
C GLU A 187 17.90 -4.21 17.62
N THR A 188 17.95 -5.28 18.41
CA THR A 188 17.89 -6.67 17.91
C THR A 188 16.62 -6.93 17.11
N ILE A 189 15.44 -6.58 17.65
CA ILE A 189 14.17 -6.75 16.94
C ILE A 189 14.16 -5.94 15.65
N VAL A 190 14.59 -4.67 15.65
CA VAL A 190 14.69 -3.84 14.44
C VAL A 190 15.55 -4.52 13.37
N PHE A 191 16.68 -5.11 13.77
CA PHE A 191 17.61 -5.74 12.84
C PHE A 191 17.08 -7.04 12.23
N TYR A 192 16.38 -7.86 13.02
CA TYR A 192 15.89 -9.17 12.60
C TYR A 192 14.43 -9.20 12.14
N LEU A 193 13.68 -8.11 12.25
CA LEU A 193 12.28 -8.05 11.81
C LEU A 193 12.14 -8.44 10.32
N ARG A 194 11.37 -9.49 10.03
CA ARG A 194 11.06 -9.96 8.67
C ARG A 194 9.57 -10.20 8.50
N PHE A 195 9.12 -10.06 7.25
CA PHE A 195 7.71 -10.21 6.84
C PHE A 195 7.50 -11.33 5.82
N ASP A 196 8.55 -12.12 5.56
CA ASP A 196 8.54 -13.14 4.51
C ASP A 196 9.63 -14.19 4.76
N ASP A 197 9.42 -15.37 4.17
CA ASP A 197 10.38 -16.47 4.18
C ASP A 197 11.51 -16.19 3.17
N LYS A 198 12.74 -16.09 3.70
CA LYS A 198 13.95 -15.79 2.92
C LYS A 198 14.25 -16.87 1.87
N THR A 199 13.93 -18.13 2.14
CA THR A 199 14.32 -19.28 1.30
C THR A 199 13.62 -19.25 -0.07
N THR A 200 12.36 -18.83 -0.10
CA THR A 200 11.53 -18.76 -1.32
C THR A 200 11.52 -17.38 -1.98
N ARG A 201 12.25 -16.41 -1.42
CA ARG A 201 12.15 -15.00 -1.81
C ARG A 201 12.87 -14.68 -3.10
N GLU A 202 13.99 -15.34 -3.39
CA GLU A 202 14.80 -15.06 -4.59
C GLU A 202 14.03 -15.36 -5.87
N GLU A 203 13.35 -16.51 -5.92
CA GLU A 203 12.49 -16.87 -7.04
C GLU A 203 11.35 -15.85 -7.23
N ARG A 204 10.66 -15.45 -6.15
CA ARG A 204 9.55 -14.49 -6.22
C ARG A 204 10.00 -13.07 -6.59
N LYS A 205 11.20 -12.65 -6.23
CA LYS A 205 11.74 -11.34 -6.62
C LYS A 205 11.88 -11.18 -8.13
N ASN A 206 12.03 -12.28 -8.85
CA ASN A 206 12.09 -12.26 -10.31
C ASN A 206 10.79 -11.80 -10.95
N THR A 207 9.65 -11.90 -10.26
CA THR A 207 8.33 -11.53 -10.77
C THR A 207 7.64 -10.43 -9.97
N ASP A 208 7.93 -10.32 -8.66
CA ASP A 208 7.36 -9.31 -7.76
C ASP A 208 8.45 -8.61 -6.96
N LYS A 209 8.75 -7.37 -7.34
CA LYS A 209 9.65 -6.48 -6.58
C LYS A 209 9.22 -6.28 -5.12
N PHE A 210 7.95 -6.47 -4.78
CA PHE A 210 7.39 -6.33 -3.43
C PHE A 210 7.33 -7.64 -2.64
N ALA A 211 7.94 -8.72 -3.15
CA ALA A 211 7.87 -10.06 -2.59
C ALA A 211 8.18 -10.14 -1.08
N ALA A 212 9.09 -9.30 -0.58
CA ALA A 212 9.56 -9.32 0.81
C ALA A 212 8.50 -8.96 1.88
N ILE A 213 7.35 -8.42 1.48
CA ILE A 213 6.22 -8.12 2.38
C ILE A 213 4.86 -8.50 1.77
N ARG A 214 4.83 -8.96 0.51
CA ARG A 214 3.61 -9.21 -0.27
C ARG A 214 2.53 -10.00 0.49
N LYS A 215 2.90 -11.09 1.15
CA LYS A 215 1.94 -11.95 1.87
C LYS A 215 1.26 -11.20 3.03
N ILE A 216 2.05 -10.56 3.88
CA ILE A 216 1.54 -9.76 5.00
C ILE A 216 0.72 -8.56 4.51
N TRP A 217 1.14 -7.93 3.40
CA TRP A 217 0.39 -6.82 2.81
C TRP A 217 -0.99 -7.25 2.29
N LEU A 218 -1.09 -8.39 1.60
CA LEU A 218 -2.37 -8.93 1.14
C LEU A 218 -3.29 -9.29 2.31
N ASP A 219 -2.75 -9.89 3.38
CA ASP A 219 -3.51 -10.15 4.60
C ASP A 219 -4.04 -8.84 5.21
N PHE A 220 -3.20 -7.80 5.27
CA PHE A 220 -3.57 -6.46 5.74
C PHE A 220 -4.67 -5.83 4.87
N GLN A 221 -4.52 -5.84 3.54
CA GLN A 221 -5.55 -5.34 2.62
C GLN A 221 -6.88 -6.08 2.80
N ASN A 222 -6.84 -7.41 2.89
CA ASN A 222 -8.04 -8.21 3.11
C ASN A 222 -8.74 -7.85 4.42
N ASN A 223 -7.97 -7.57 5.47
CA ASN A 223 -8.51 -7.11 6.74
C ASN A 223 -9.17 -5.73 6.58
N LEU A 224 -8.53 -4.77 5.91
CA LEU A 224 -9.13 -3.45 5.66
C LEU A 224 -10.50 -3.55 4.97
N ASN A 225 -10.59 -4.34 3.91
CA ASN A 225 -11.83 -4.55 3.15
C ASN A 225 -12.94 -5.20 4.01
N LYS A 226 -12.56 -6.10 4.93
CA LYS A 226 -13.51 -6.82 5.79
C LYS A 226 -13.97 -6.02 7.00
N CYS A 227 -13.18 -5.06 7.47
CA CYS A 227 -13.44 -4.39 8.74
C CYS A 227 -14.46 -3.25 8.66
N TYR A 228 -14.64 -2.67 7.47
CA TYR A 228 -15.47 -1.48 7.31
C TYR A 228 -16.19 -1.47 5.97
N SER A 229 -17.49 -1.20 6.03
CA SER A 229 -18.35 -0.92 4.90
C SER A 229 -18.25 0.56 4.52
N VAL A 230 -17.64 0.85 3.37
CA VAL A 230 -17.54 2.22 2.86
C VAL A 230 -18.90 2.78 2.48
N GLY A 231 -19.02 4.11 2.56
CA GLY A 231 -20.16 4.85 2.08
C GLY A 231 -20.19 5.00 0.56
N PRO A 232 -21.19 5.70 0.03
CA PRO A 232 -21.38 5.86 -1.41
C PRO A 232 -20.33 6.76 -2.09
N PHE A 233 -19.44 7.39 -1.33
CA PHE A 233 -18.47 8.35 -1.82
C PHE A 233 -17.05 7.91 -1.44
N VAL A 234 -16.25 7.57 -2.43
CA VAL A 234 -14.84 7.19 -2.24
C VAL A 234 -13.91 8.09 -3.03
N THR A 235 -12.73 8.33 -2.49
CA THR A 235 -11.67 9.07 -3.15
C THR A 235 -10.49 8.15 -3.39
N ILE A 236 -9.95 8.18 -4.61
CA ILE A 236 -8.73 7.47 -4.97
C ILE A 236 -7.63 8.49 -5.20
N ASP A 237 -6.57 8.40 -4.41
CA ASP A 237 -5.45 9.33 -4.46
C ASP A 237 -4.13 8.66 -4.06
N GLU A 238 -3.04 9.40 -4.20
CA GLU A 238 -1.69 8.95 -3.95
C GLU A 238 -1.22 9.31 -2.53
N GLN A 239 -0.67 8.34 -1.81
CA GLN A 239 0.10 8.58 -0.59
C GLN A 239 1.59 8.40 -0.83
N TRP A 240 2.37 9.36 -0.36
CA TRP A 240 3.82 9.37 -0.50
C TRP A 240 4.50 8.97 0.82
N VAL A 241 5.26 7.88 0.79
CA VAL A 241 6.04 7.39 1.94
C VAL A 241 7.52 7.72 1.71
N GLY A 242 8.03 8.74 2.39
CA GLY A 242 9.43 9.18 2.25
C GLY A 242 10.41 8.05 2.58
N PHE A 243 11.30 7.73 1.64
CA PHE A 243 12.27 6.65 1.78
C PHE A 243 13.49 6.90 0.89
N ARG A 244 14.68 6.85 1.50
CA ARG A 244 15.97 7.10 0.81
C ARG A 244 16.85 5.87 0.66
N GLY A 245 16.50 4.75 1.28
CA GLY A 245 17.27 3.51 1.15
C GLY A 245 17.24 2.92 -0.25
N LYS A 246 18.05 1.89 -0.47
CA LYS A 246 18.02 1.10 -1.71
C LYS A 246 16.70 0.33 -1.79
N CYS A 247 15.88 0.65 -2.78
CA CYS A 247 14.61 -0.03 -3.05
C CYS A 247 14.33 0.00 -4.56
N PRO A 248 14.01 -1.14 -5.19
CA PRO A 248 13.89 -1.26 -6.66
C PRO A 248 12.68 -0.54 -7.27
N PHE A 249 11.80 0.01 -6.44
CA PHE A 249 10.62 0.78 -6.83
C PHE A 249 10.52 2.11 -6.09
N ARG A 250 11.64 2.62 -5.56
CA ARG A 250 11.73 3.98 -5.05
C ARG A 250 11.57 4.97 -6.20
N GLN A 251 10.70 5.95 -6.02
CA GLN A 251 10.47 7.01 -6.99
C GLN A 251 11.12 8.33 -6.54
N PHE A 252 11.34 9.21 -7.49
CA PHE A 252 11.79 10.58 -7.27
C PHE A 252 10.73 11.57 -7.78
N ILE A 253 10.24 12.45 -6.92
CA ILE A 253 9.30 13.52 -7.27
C ILE A 253 9.92 14.87 -6.87
N PRO A 254 10.42 15.67 -7.84
CA PRO A 254 11.16 16.90 -7.56
C PRO A 254 10.41 17.93 -6.71
N LYS A 255 9.08 18.01 -6.89
CA LYS A 255 8.20 19.00 -6.24
C LYS A 255 7.77 18.62 -4.82
N LYS A 256 8.10 17.41 -4.32
CA LYS A 256 7.78 16.98 -2.95
C LYS A 256 8.94 17.34 -2.01
N SER A 257 8.61 17.68 -0.75
CA SER A 257 9.61 18.00 0.29
C SER A 257 10.57 16.83 0.54
N ASP A 258 10.03 15.63 0.69
CA ASP A 258 10.79 14.37 0.65
C ASP A 258 10.82 13.85 -0.79
N LYS A 259 11.81 14.28 -1.58
CA LYS A 259 11.87 13.97 -3.01
C LYS A 259 11.94 12.48 -3.35
N TYR A 260 12.41 11.63 -2.44
CA TYR A 260 12.54 10.19 -2.65
C TYR A 260 11.58 9.42 -1.75
N GLY A 261 10.91 8.41 -2.30
CA GLY A 261 9.92 7.67 -1.55
C GLY A 261 9.29 6.51 -2.30
N ILE A 262 8.37 5.86 -1.62
CA ILE A 262 7.51 4.79 -2.13
C ILE A 262 6.13 5.40 -2.30
N LYS A 263 5.56 5.22 -3.49
CA LYS A 263 4.20 5.68 -3.81
C LYS A 263 3.21 4.58 -3.51
N LEU A 264 2.13 4.92 -2.81
CA LEU A 264 0.97 4.07 -2.56
C LEU A 264 -0.25 4.72 -3.21
N TRP A 265 -1.14 3.93 -3.77
CA TRP A 265 -2.47 4.34 -4.18
C TRP A 265 -3.46 3.89 -3.14
N LEU A 266 -4.30 4.80 -2.67
CA LEU A 266 -5.29 4.52 -1.62
C LEU A 266 -6.69 4.72 -2.16
N CYS A 267 -7.60 3.84 -1.77
CA CYS A 267 -9.04 4.04 -1.85
C CYS A 267 -9.55 4.39 -0.45
N VAL A 268 -10.13 5.58 -0.30
CA VAL A 268 -10.49 6.15 0.99
C VAL A 268 -11.96 6.56 1.01
N ASP A 269 -12.67 6.20 2.08
CA ASP A 269 -14.03 6.67 2.32
C ASP A 269 -14.04 8.19 2.57
N ALA A 270 -14.88 8.92 1.84
CA ALA A 270 -14.88 10.38 1.89
C ALA A 270 -15.40 10.96 3.22
N ASN A 271 -16.19 10.19 3.98
CA ASN A 271 -16.83 10.67 5.20
C ASN A 271 -16.06 10.26 6.47
N SER A 272 -15.63 9.00 6.56
CA SER A 272 -14.91 8.47 7.72
C SER A 272 -13.39 8.57 7.60
N TYR A 273 -12.87 8.90 6.40
CA TYR A 273 -11.44 8.88 6.06
C TYR A 273 -10.80 7.50 6.23
N TYR A 274 -11.61 6.44 6.24
CA TYR A 274 -11.14 5.08 6.35
C TYR A 274 -10.45 4.64 5.06
N VAL A 275 -9.26 4.06 5.17
CA VAL A 275 -8.55 3.46 4.04
C VAL A 275 -9.13 2.08 3.77
N PHE A 276 -9.88 1.96 2.69
CA PHE A 276 -10.53 0.71 2.29
C PHE A 276 -9.57 -0.26 1.60
N ASP A 277 -8.75 0.26 0.69
CA ASP A 277 -7.74 -0.52 0.00
C ASP A 277 -6.50 0.33 -0.31
N ALA A 278 -5.35 -0.33 -0.46
CA ALA A 278 -4.05 0.30 -0.68
C ALA A 278 -3.12 -0.53 -1.57
N VAL A 279 -2.70 0.01 -2.71
CA VAL A 279 -1.83 -0.69 -3.67
C VAL A 279 -0.47 0.03 -3.78
N PRO A 280 0.65 -0.63 -3.47
CA PRO A 280 1.97 -0.04 -3.66
C PRO A 280 2.33 0.02 -5.15
N TYR A 281 2.86 1.16 -5.59
CA TYR A 281 3.40 1.28 -6.93
C TYR A 281 4.82 0.72 -6.98
N THR A 282 4.97 -0.42 -7.65
CA THR A 282 6.24 -1.14 -7.78
C THR A 282 6.98 -0.88 -9.10
N GLY A 283 6.44 0.02 -9.92
CA GLY A 283 6.88 0.20 -11.30
C GLY A 283 6.71 -1.07 -12.15
N ARG A 284 7.39 -1.09 -13.29
CA ARG A 284 7.41 -2.24 -14.21
C ARG A 284 8.05 -3.46 -13.53
N GLN A 285 7.36 -4.59 -13.53
CA GLN A 285 7.95 -5.87 -13.09
C GLN A 285 8.78 -6.49 -14.20
N SER A 286 9.73 -7.36 -13.84
CA SER A 286 10.57 -8.05 -14.82
C SER A 286 9.72 -8.95 -15.70
N GLY A 287 9.94 -8.90 -17.02
CA GLY A 287 9.17 -9.69 -17.99
C GLY A 287 7.76 -9.17 -18.29
N GLN A 288 7.31 -8.07 -17.68
CA GLN A 288 6.05 -7.43 -18.05
C GLN A 288 6.25 -6.37 -19.12
N ASP A 289 5.28 -6.25 -20.04
CA ASP A 289 5.23 -5.13 -20.99
C ASP A 289 4.89 -3.81 -20.32
N LYS A 290 5.13 -2.70 -21.03
CA LYS A 290 4.73 -1.37 -20.56
C LYS A 290 3.20 -1.37 -20.37
N GLN A 291 2.75 -1.18 -19.14
CA GLN A 291 1.33 -1.08 -18.84
C GLN A 291 0.76 0.19 -19.48
N LYS A 292 -0.28 0.01 -20.30
CA LYS A 292 -1.12 1.11 -20.79
C LYS A 292 -2.18 1.44 -19.73
N ASN A 293 -2.58 2.70 -19.65
CA ASN A 293 -3.67 3.16 -18.78
C ASN A 293 -3.48 2.79 -17.30
N ILE A 294 -2.27 3.00 -16.77
CA ILE A 294 -1.90 2.66 -15.37
C ILE A 294 -2.91 3.24 -14.38
N GLY A 295 -3.31 4.51 -14.57
CA GLY A 295 -4.30 5.16 -13.72
C GLY A 295 -5.64 4.41 -13.69
N VAL A 296 -6.19 4.06 -14.85
CA VAL A 296 -7.45 3.31 -14.97
C VAL A 296 -7.32 1.92 -14.36
N ASN A 297 -6.24 1.20 -14.64
CA ASN A 297 -6.02 -0.15 -14.10
C ASN A 297 -5.97 -0.14 -12.57
N ILE A 298 -5.37 0.88 -11.97
CA ILE A 298 -5.28 1.03 -10.52
C ILE A 298 -6.65 1.34 -9.92
N VAL A 299 -7.43 2.20 -10.56
CA VAL A 299 -8.82 2.47 -10.14
C VAL A 299 -9.62 1.18 -10.16
N LEU A 300 -9.59 0.43 -11.26
CA LEU A 300 -10.28 -0.86 -11.38
C LEU A 300 -9.80 -1.88 -10.35
N GLN A 301 -8.49 -1.92 -10.07
CA GLN A 301 -7.93 -2.82 -9.06
C GLN A 301 -8.43 -2.48 -7.65
N LEU A 302 -8.36 -1.21 -7.25
CA LEU A 302 -8.81 -0.74 -5.92
C LEU A 302 -10.33 -0.85 -5.75
N MET A 303 -11.08 -0.74 -6.84
CA MET A 303 -12.54 -0.87 -6.83
C MET A 303 -13.04 -2.30 -6.95
N LYS A 304 -12.17 -3.25 -7.33
CA LYS A 304 -12.56 -4.65 -7.51
C LYS A 304 -13.35 -5.24 -6.33
N PRO A 305 -13.02 -4.96 -5.05
CA PRO A 305 -13.79 -5.47 -3.92
C PRO A 305 -15.20 -4.85 -3.79
N LEU A 306 -15.46 -3.72 -4.46
CA LEU A 306 -16.75 -3.01 -4.44
C LEU A 306 -17.67 -3.45 -5.59
N PHE A 307 -17.13 -4.03 -6.68
CA PHE A 307 -17.94 -4.52 -7.79
C PHE A 307 -18.77 -5.75 -7.37
N GLY A 308 -20.08 -5.74 -7.65
CA GLY A 308 -20.98 -6.85 -7.33
C GLY A 308 -21.32 -7.01 -5.85
N SER A 309 -20.88 -6.07 -5.02
CA SER A 309 -21.28 -5.96 -3.62
C SER A 309 -22.60 -5.20 -3.49
N GLU A 310 -23.22 -5.22 -2.30
CA GLU A 310 -24.35 -4.34 -1.98
C GLU A 310 -23.94 -2.85 -1.91
N TYR A 311 -22.64 -2.52 -2.08
CA TYR A 311 -22.12 -1.15 -2.09
C TYR A 311 -22.50 -0.43 -3.38
N ILE A 312 -23.47 0.50 -3.27
CA ILE A 312 -23.72 1.48 -4.34
C ILE A 312 -22.70 2.63 -4.17
N VAL A 313 -21.54 2.50 -4.78
CA VAL A 313 -20.60 3.61 -4.93
C VAL A 313 -21.21 4.58 -5.94
N LYS A 314 -21.66 5.74 -5.47
CA LYS A 314 -22.34 6.77 -6.27
C LYS A 314 -21.36 7.73 -6.95
N ASN A 315 -20.20 7.98 -6.35
CA ASN A 315 -19.19 8.85 -6.94
C ASN A 315 -17.78 8.43 -6.53
N ILE A 316 -16.85 8.53 -7.48
CA ILE A 316 -15.43 8.24 -7.31
C ILE A 316 -14.66 9.48 -7.74
N ILE A 317 -13.90 10.05 -6.80
CA ILE A 317 -13.05 11.20 -7.09
C ILE A 317 -11.63 10.69 -7.34
N CYS A 318 -11.17 10.77 -8.59
CA CYS A 318 -9.80 10.47 -9.00
C CYS A 318 -9.08 11.76 -9.39
N ARG A 319 -8.39 12.39 -8.43
CA ARG A 319 -7.73 13.70 -8.67
C ARG A 319 -6.63 13.63 -9.73
N PHE A 320 -5.97 12.48 -9.88
CA PHE A 320 -4.90 12.29 -10.85
C PHE A 320 -5.41 12.09 -12.28
N LEU A 321 -6.66 11.64 -12.48
CA LEU A 321 -7.28 11.55 -13.80
C LEU A 321 -7.87 12.90 -14.26
N GLN A 322 -8.19 13.79 -13.33
CA GLN A 322 -8.83 15.09 -13.62
C GLN A 322 -7.83 16.18 -14.05
N ASN A 323 -6.56 16.07 -13.67
CA ASN A 323 -5.55 17.14 -13.81
C ASN A 323 -5.02 17.40 -15.25
N LYS A 324 -5.72 16.94 -16.29
CA LYS A 324 -5.26 17.09 -17.68
C LYS A 324 -6.24 17.74 -18.65
N GLN A 325 -7.42 18.16 -18.19
CA GLN A 325 -8.34 18.95 -19.02
C GLN A 325 -8.04 20.46 -19.07
N THR A 326 -6.92 20.91 -18.50
CA THR A 326 -6.52 22.32 -18.57
C THR A 326 -5.06 22.43 -19.03
N ASN A 327 -4.86 22.49 -20.35
CA ASN A 327 -3.85 23.32 -21.01
C ASN A 327 -4.16 23.47 -22.49
#